data_AF-A0A165EEZ8-F1
#
_entry.id   AF-A0A165EEZ8-F1
#
_cell.length_a   1.000
_cell.length_b   1.000
_cell.length_c   1.000
_cell.angle_alpha   90.00
_cell.angle_beta   90.00
_cell.angle_gamma   90.00
#
_symmetry.space_group_name_H-M   'P 1'
#
loop_
_entity.id
_entity.type
_entity.pdbx_description
1 polymer ?
#
loop_
_entity_poly.entity_id
_entity_poly.type
_entity_poly.pdbx_seq_one_letter_code
_entity_poly.pdbx_strand_id
1 'polypeptide(L)'
;AAEQLLALGYFPCAPRAPSIAFSMRLLDFISIHSLNVAPNITAWATTIETFWMHNSRRGGQALTSPPLRKRLGSALTWYQALDNRAESYVTTHIASTFCA
;
A
#
# COMPACT_ATOMS: atom_id res chain seq x y z
N ALA A 1 -12.25 4.05 -10.64
CA ALA A 1 -10.78 4.03 -10.64
C ALA A 1 -10.19 3.23 -9.48
N ALA A 2 -10.41 3.61 -8.21
CA ALA A 2 -9.84 2.88 -7.06
C ALA A 2 -10.29 1.40 -7.01
N GLU A 3 -11.58 1.12 -7.17
CA GLU A 3 -12.12 -0.26 -7.19
C GLU A 3 -11.52 -1.12 -8.30
N GLN A 4 -11.29 -0.54 -9.48
CA GLN A 4 -10.68 -1.25 -10.61
C GLN A 4 -9.22 -1.61 -10.31
N LEU A 5 -8.47 -0.75 -9.61
CA LEU A 5 -7.12 -1.07 -9.15
C LEU A 5 -7.17 -2.19 -8.11
N LEU A 6 -8.13 -2.14 -7.18
CA LEU A 6 -8.29 -3.19 -6.18
C LEU A 6 -8.56 -4.55 -6.82
N ALA A 7 -9.45 -4.59 -7.82
CA ALA A 7 -9.73 -5.80 -8.59
C ALA A 7 -8.50 -6.36 -9.32
N LEU A 8 -7.53 -5.50 -9.65
CA LEU A 8 -6.25 -5.88 -10.28
C LEU A 8 -5.14 -6.18 -9.25
N GLY A 9 -5.42 -6.13 -7.95
CA GLY A 9 -4.44 -6.36 -6.89
C GLY A 9 -3.52 -5.16 -6.61
N TYR A 10 -3.92 -3.95 -7.01
CA TYR A 10 -3.21 -2.71 -6.76
C TYR A 10 -3.98 -1.79 -5.81
N PHE A 11 -3.24 -1.07 -4.98
CA PHE A 11 -3.78 -0.12 -4.01
C PHE A 11 -3.31 1.31 -4.35
N PRO A 12 -4.24 2.28 -4.47
CA PRO A 12 -3.87 3.66 -4.78
C PRO A 12 -3.14 4.33 -3.62
N CYS A 13 -2.20 5.24 -3.91
CA CYS A 13 -1.47 5.96 -2.86
C CYS A 13 -2.33 6.92 -2.03
N ALA A 14 -3.45 7.37 -2.58
CA ALA A 14 -4.43 8.22 -1.91
C ALA A 14 -5.82 7.98 -2.52
N PRO A 15 -6.89 7.97 -1.70
CA PRO A 15 -8.25 7.72 -2.16
C PRO A 15 -8.81 8.83 -3.07
N ARG A 16 -8.33 10.08 -2.93
CA ARG A 16 -8.90 11.26 -3.61
C ARG A 16 -8.17 11.68 -4.88
N ALA A 17 -6.92 11.27 -5.07
CA ALA A 17 -6.10 11.60 -6.26
C ALA A 17 -4.97 10.57 -6.43
N PRO A 18 -5.23 9.42 -7.07
CA PRO A 18 -4.24 8.36 -7.22
C PRO A 18 -3.17 8.80 -8.23
N SER A 19 -1.97 9.09 -7.73
CA SER A 19 -0.81 9.46 -8.55
C SER A 19 0.12 8.29 -8.83
N ILE A 20 0.06 7.27 -7.97
CA ILE A 20 0.76 5.99 -8.12
C ILE A 20 -0.09 4.92 -7.43
N ALA A 21 0.00 3.68 -7.93
CA ALA A 21 -0.58 2.52 -7.29
C ALA A 21 0.53 1.55 -6.90
N PHE A 22 0.40 0.93 -5.72
CA PHE A 22 1.31 -0.07 -5.20
C PHE A 22 0.66 -1.44 -5.23
N SER A 23 1.42 -2.51 -5.44
CA SER A 23 0.87 -3.87 -5.34
C SER A 23 0.41 -4.14 -3.90
N MET A 24 -0.75 -4.74 -3.72
CA MET A 24 -1.24 -5.12 -2.38
C MET A 24 -0.26 -6.09 -1.70
N ARG A 25 0.32 -7.04 -2.44
CA ARG A 25 1.31 -7.98 -1.88
C ARG A 25 2.55 -7.26 -1.35
N LEU A 26 2.94 -6.15 -1.98
CA LEU A 26 4.05 -5.34 -1.49
C LEU A 26 3.69 -4.63 -0.18
N LEU A 27 2.48 -4.05 -0.11
CA LEU A 27 2.01 -3.36 1.10
C LEU A 27 1.80 -4.34 2.27
N ASP A 28 1.31 -5.54 1.98
CA ASP A 28 1.17 -6.63 2.93
C ASP A 28 2.54 -7.06 3.48
N PHE A 29 3.51 -7.30 2.59
CA PHE A 29 4.88 -7.62 2.98
C PHE A 29 5.53 -6.54 3.86
N ILE A 30 5.35 -5.26 3.51
CA ILE A 30 5.85 -4.14 4.32
C ILE A 30 5.14 -4.10 5.68
N SER A 31 3.85 -4.41 5.73
CA SER A 31 3.07 -4.45 6.98
C SER A 31 3.59 -5.55 7.90
N ILE A 32 3.78 -6.77 7.38
CA ILE A 32 4.37 -7.90 8.12
C ILE A 32 5.80 -7.56 8.60
N HIS A 33 6.62 -6.97 7.73
CA HIS A 33 7.98 -6.57 8.11
C HIS A 33 7.97 -5.53 9.24
N SER A 34 7.01 -4.61 9.23
CA SER A 34 6.87 -3.56 10.25
C SER A 34 6.49 -4.11 11.64
N LEU A 35 6.02 -5.35 11.73
CA LEU A 35 5.81 -6.06 13.00
C LEU A 35 7.11 -6.63 13.58
N ASN A 36 8.09 -6.90 12.72
CA ASN A 36 9.35 -7.53 13.10
C ASN A 36 10.50 -6.52 13.27
N VAL A 37 10.40 -5.36 12.63
CA VAL A 37 11.38 -4.28 12.63
C VAL A 37 10.66 -2.93 12.69
N ALA A 38 11.24 -1.95 13.38
CA ALA A 38 10.66 -0.60 13.44
C ALA A 38 10.37 -0.06 12.02
N PRO A 39 9.19 0.56 11.79
CA PRO A 39 8.73 0.91 10.46
C PRO A 39 9.64 1.97 9.82
N ASN A 40 10.49 1.54 8.87
CA ASN A 40 11.39 2.42 8.14
C ASN A 40 10.87 2.68 6.72
N ILE A 41 9.83 3.51 6.64
CA ILE A 41 9.21 3.90 5.36
C ILE A 41 10.21 4.57 4.40
N THR A 42 11.25 5.22 4.94
CA THR A 42 12.32 5.83 4.17
C THR A 42 13.17 4.77 3.48
N ALA A 43 13.62 3.75 4.20
CA ALA A 43 14.39 2.65 3.62
C ALA A 43 13.57 1.91 2.56
N TRP A 44 12.30 1.62 2.82
CA TRP A 44 11.41 1.00 1.82
C TRP A 44 11.26 1.85 0.56
N ALA A 45 11.04 3.16 0.71
CA ALA A 45 10.95 4.07 -0.42
C ALA A 45 12.24 4.09 -1.25
N THR A 46 13.40 4.20 -0.60
CA THR A 46 14.71 4.18 -1.28
C THR A 46 14.94 2.85 -2.01
N THR A 47 14.62 1.72 -1.38
CA THR A 47 14.75 0.39 -1.99
C THR A 47 13.89 0.27 -3.24
N ILE A 48 12.62 0.72 -3.18
CA ILE A 48 11.70 0.66 -4.31
C ILE A 48 12.14 1.59 -5.44
N GLU A 49 12.57 2.83 -5.13
CA GLU A 49 13.11 3.76 -6.13
C GLU A 49 14.34 3.14 -6.82
N THR A 50 15.26 2.55 -6.06
CA THR A 50 16.48 1.91 -6.59
C THR A 50 16.14 0.72 -7.47
N PHE A 51 15.21 -0.14 -7.03
CA PHE A 51 14.73 -1.28 -7.80
C PHE A 51 14.09 -0.85 -9.13
N TRP A 52 13.29 0.23 -9.12
CA TRP A 52 12.70 0.77 -10.34
C TRP A 52 13.73 1.41 -11.25
N MET A 53 14.71 2.14 -10.72
CA MET A 53 15.81 2.69 -11.51
C MET A 53 16.63 1.60 -12.21
N HIS A 54 16.88 0.49 -11.53
CA HIS A 54 17.64 -0.63 -12.09
C HIS A 54 16.86 -1.38 -13.19
N ASN A 55 15.54 -1.53 -13.03
CA ASN A 55 14.73 -2.36 -13.92
C ASN A 55 13.95 -1.58 -14.99
N SER A 56 13.94 -0.24 -14.92
CA SER A 56 13.22 0.61 -15.88
C SER A 56 14.19 1.24 -16.88
N ARG A 57 13.95 1.03 -18.19
CA ARG A 57 14.61 1.80 -19.26
C ARG A 57 14.19 3.28 -19.30
N ARG A 58 13.16 3.67 -18.54
CA ARG A 58 12.68 5.05 -18.43
C ARG A 58 13.39 5.73 -17.27
N GLY A 59 14.63 6.14 -17.52
CA GLY A 59 15.40 6.96 -16.62
C GLY A 59 14.67 8.27 -16.30
N GLY A 60 14.64 8.59 -15.01
CA GLY A 60 14.49 9.96 -14.51
C GLY A 60 13.17 10.66 -14.84
N GLN A 61 12.23 10.62 -13.91
CA GLN A 61 11.36 11.77 -13.66
C GLN A 61 11.04 11.85 -12.16
N ALA A 62 12.04 12.30 -11.41
CA ALA A 62 11.94 12.62 -10.00
C ALA A 62 12.22 14.12 -9.80
N LEU A 63 11.34 15.02 -10.27
CA LEU A 63 11.55 16.45 -10.00
C LEU A 63 10.31 17.29 -9.66
N THR A 64 9.08 16.77 -9.74
CA THR A 64 7.88 17.59 -9.43
C THR A 64 6.80 16.86 -8.62
N SER A 65 7.04 15.60 -8.25
CA SER A 65 6.11 14.78 -7.47
C SER A 65 6.50 14.75 -5.99
N PRO A 66 5.56 14.66 -5.03
CA PRO A 66 5.91 14.36 -3.64
C PRO A 66 6.80 13.09 -3.61
N PRO A 67 7.84 13.06 -2.76
CA PRO A 67 8.81 11.97 -2.73
C PRO A 67 8.11 10.63 -2.50
N LEU A 68 8.57 9.54 -3.12
CA LEU A 68 7.92 8.22 -3.06
C LEU A 68 7.61 7.83 -1.61
N ARG A 69 8.48 8.20 -0.68
CA ARG A 69 8.29 8.07 0.76
C ARG A 69 6.93 8.55 1.26
N LYS A 70 6.47 9.74 0.85
CA LYS A 70 5.16 10.28 1.27
C LYS A 70 4.01 9.46 0.68
N ARG A 71 4.14 9.06 -0.59
CA ARG A 71 3.12 8.27 -1.30
C ARG A 71 3.00 6.87 -0.73
N LEU A 72 4.13 6.22 -0.48
CA LEU A 72 4.21 4.90 0.13
C LEU A 72 3.67 4.94 1.56
N GLY A 73 4.06 5.94 2.36
CA GLY A 73 3.53 6.10 3.72
C GLY A 73 2.01 6.27 3.73
N SER A 74 1.48 7.15 2.88
CA SER A 74 0.03 7.32 2.72
C SER A 74 -0.67 6.02 2.29
N ALA A 75 -0.13 5.33 1.28
CA ALA A 75 -0.66 4.06 0.81
C ALA A 75 -0.72 3.01 1.93
N LEU A 76 0.36 2.88 2.69
CA LEU A 76 0.49 1.91 3.77
C LEU A 76 -0.52 2.19 4.89
N THR A 77 -0.66 3.45 5.32
CA THR A 77 -1.64 3.85 6.33
C THR A 77 -3.07 3.50 5.90
N TRP A 78 -3.44 3.83 4.66
CA TRP A 78 -4.78 3.53 4.16
C TRP A 78 -5.01 2.03 3.92
N TYR A 79 -3.98 1.30 3.51
CA TYR A 79 -4.02 -0.15 3.36
C TYR A 79 -4.29 -0.83 4.70
N GLN A 80 -3.51 -0.49 5.74
CA GLN A 80 -3.71 -1.02 7.09
C GLN A 80 -5.09 -0.68 7.66
N ALA A 81 -5.58 0.54 7.43
CA ALA A 81 -6.93 0.93 7.85
C ALA A 81 -8.03 0.13 7.12
N LEU A 82 -7.84 -0.18 5.84
CA LEU A 82 -8.77 -1.02 5.08
C LEU A 82 -8.73 -2.47 5.59
N ASP A 83 -7.54 -3.01 5.80
CA ASP A 83 -7.31 -4.39 6.24
C ASP A 83 -7.96 -4.63 7.61
N ASN A 84 -7.69 -3.75 8.58
CA ASN A 84 -8.32 -3.80 9.91
C ASN A 84 -9.86 -3.72 9.85
N ARG A 85 -10.40 -2.90 8.94
CA ARG A 85 -11.87 -2.79 8.76
C ARG A 85 -12.45 -4.02 8.09
N ALA A 86 -11.74 -4.60 7.12
CA ALA A 86 -12.15 -5.82 6.45
C ALA A 86 -12.17 -6.99 7.44
N GLU A 87 -11.13 -7.14 8.26
CA GLU A 87 -11.08 -8.13 9.33
C GLU A 87 -12.24 -7.95 10.32
N SER A 88 -12.45 -6.74 10.84
CA SER A 88 -13.55 -6.44 11.76
C SER A 88 -14.93 -6.73 11.16
N TYR A 89 -15.12 -6.45 9.87
CA TYR A 89 -16.36 -6.74 9.15
C TYR A 89 -16.59 -8.24 9.05
N VAL A 90 -15.56 -9.00 8.64
CA VAL A 90 -15.62 -10.46 8.52
C VAL A 90 -15.90 -11.10 9.89
N THR A 91 -15.20 -10.71 10.95
CA THR A 91 -15.42 -11.24 12.31
C THR A 91 -16.84 -10.99 12.78
N THR A 92 -17.37 -9.78 12.56
CA THR A 92 -18.74 -9.42 12.98
C THR A 92 -19.77 -10.20 12.18
N HIS A 93 -19.56 -10.35 10.87
CA HIS A 93 -20.47 -11.10 10.01
C HIS A 93 -20.51 -12.58 10.40
N ILE A 94 -19.34 -13.19 10.60
CA ILE A 94 -19.20 -14.57 11.08
C ILE A 94 -19.92 -14.76 12.42
N ALA A 95 -19.70 -13.87 13.40
CA ALA A 95 -20.36 -13.95 14.70
C ALA A 95 -21.90 -13.88 14.57
N SER A 96 -22.42 -13.01 13.69
CA SER A 96 -23.85 -12.89 13.46
C SER A 96 -24.47 -14.14 12.80
N THR A 97 -23.73 -14.81 11.92
CA THR A 97 -24.20 -16.04 11.26
C THR A 97 -24.23 -17.26 12.18
N PHE A 98 -23.41 -17.28 13.25
CA PHE A 98 -23.39 -18.37 14.22
C PHE A 98 -24.30 -18.14 15.44
N CYS A 99 -24.82 -16.93 15.63
CA CYS A 99 -25.80 -16.60 16.68
C CYS A 99 -27.27 -16.63 16.20
N ALA A 100 -27.52 -16.97 14.93
CA ALA A 100 -28.85 -17.21 14.37
C ALA A 100 -29.13 -18.71 14.26
#